data_AF-A0A8D0CLH0-F1
#
_entry.id   AF-A0A8D0CLH0-F1
#
_cell.length_a   1.000
_cell.length_b   1.000
_cell.length_c   1.000
_cell.angle_alpha   90.00
_cell.angle_beta   90.00
_cell.angle_gamma   90.00
#
_symmetry.space_group_name_H-M   'P 1'
#
loop_
_entity.id
_entity.type
_entity.pdbx_description
1 polymer ?
#
loop_
_entity_poly.entity_id
_entity_poly.type
_entity_poly.pdbx_seq_one_letter_code
_entity_poly.pdbx_strand_id
1 'polypeptide(L)'
;MPGNGELTVKEGETITITNQSIGGGWIEARNSHGETGLVPEEYVEVSVCVSQSCNFSSSFPAAMDDDEWDDEWDDTRSSACYAEVDLEAAEEGATNRTEVQGPTRKITLNKFPGFSKSGPELYLLAKMLPKGKEKISVYMGEVGPVWLYPEVQMECLVADPKKGSKMYGLKSYIEYQVTPSTTNRPVNHRYKHFDWLYERLLEKYGSAIPIPSLPDKQVTGRFDEDFIKLRMERLQSWMSRMCRHPIVSNSEVLQLFLNHQDEKDWKLGKRKAEKDETVGVMIFSQIEAEAPELGLDEVERKCESFSRFTKAMDDKVKDLLAVGHDHWKRCTGPLPKQYQKIAKAFQNLSTVFSSSGYQGESTLTDALTATGKTYEEIATIISEQPKKDLHFLVETNLEYKGILGCFPETITVHKAAIDKLKDADKLVATNKISPHDKPVMAKRVSNMSYALQAEMNHFHSNRIHDYNRVMQFYLEEQVKLYETIAGKLRAALQQYTTL
;
A
#
# COMPACT_ATOMS: atom_id res chain seq x y z
N MET A 1 25.84 48.46 -6.44
CA MET A 1 25.18 47.15 -6.59
C MET A 1 25.49 46.37 -5.33
N PRO A 2 24.52 46.10 -4.44
CA PRO A 2 24.79 45.34 -3.21
C PRO A 2 24.85 43.83 -3.54
N GLY A 3 25.82 43.14 -2.96
CA GLY A 3 26.21 41.76 -3.28
C GLY A 3 25.18 40.68 -2.92
N ASN A 4 25.17 39.62 -3.71
CA ASN A 4 24.18 38.53 -3.76
C ASN A 4 24.06 37.64 -2.51
N GLY A 5 24.61 38.01 -1.34
CA GLY A 5 24.53 37.18 -0.14
C GLY A 5 25.21 35.80 -0.26
N GLU A 6 26.04 35.60 -1.28
CA GLU A 6 26.80 34.37 -1.53
C GLU A 6 28.00 34.28 -0.58
N LEU A 7 28.22 33.09 -0.01
CA LEU A 7 29.34 32.81 0.89
C LEU A 7 30.56 32.37 0.08
N THR A 8 31.69 33.03 0.29
CA THR A 8 32.95 32.61 -0.32
C THR A 8 33.55 31.43 0.47
N VAL A 9 33.73 30.29 -0.20
CA VAL A 9 34.30 29.05 0.38
C VAL A 9 35.47 28.55 -0.48
N LYS A 10 36.41 27.83 0.13
CA LYS A 10 37.53 27.17 -0.59
C LYS A 10 37.34 25.66 -0.65
N GLU A 11 37.88 25.03 -1.70
CA GLU A 11 37.88 23.57 -1.84
C GLU A 11 38.53 22.90 -0.60
N GLY A 12 37.81 21.96 0.02
CA GLY A 12 38.22 21.29 1.25
C GLY A 12 37.90 22.04 2.56
N GLU A 13 37.29 23.23 2.51
CA GLU A 13 36.85 23.95 3.72
C GLU A 13 35.61 23.29 4.34
N THR A 14 35.64 23.06 5.66
CA THR A 14 34.47 22.56 6.39
C THR A 14 33.56 23.74 6.76
N ILE A 15 32.33 23.72 6.25
CA ILE A 15 31.30 24.71 6.56
C ILE A 15 30.18 24.08 7.39
N THR A 16 29.55 24.87 8.26
CA THR A 16 28.43 24.43 9.08
C THR A 16 27.11 24.88 8.44
N ILE A 17 26.26 23.94 8.05
CA ILE A 17 24.98 24.27 7.42
C ILE A 17 24.03 24.84 8.49
N THR A 18 23.50 26.04 8.27
CA THR A 18 22.59 26.73 9.20
C THR A 18 21.13 26.62 8.78
N ASN A 19 20.85 26.55 7.47
CA ASN A 19 19.49 26.39 6.95
C ASN A 19 19.48 25.71 5.57
N GLN A 20 18.76 24.58 5.44
CA GLN A 20 18.59 23.81 4.19
C GLN A 20 17.27 24.11 3.48
N SER A 21 16.39 24.94 4.06
CA SER A 21 15.00 25.12 3.61
C SER A 21 14.81 26.31 2.67
N ILE A 22 15.87 26.81 2.04
CA ILE A 22 15.84 28.04 1.23
C ILE A 22 15.22 27.80 -0.15
N GLY A 23 15.28 26.55 -0.64
CA GLY A 23 14.70 26.15 -1.93
C GLY A 23 15.55 26.63 -3.13
N GLY A 24 15.32 26.02 -4.29
CA GLY A 24 16.00 26.43 -5.53
C GLY A 24 17.47 26.02 -5.67
N GLY A 25 17.94 25.00 -4.93
CA GLY A 25 19.31 24.45 -5.03
C GLY A 25 20.38 25.21 -4.25
N TRP A 26 19.98 26.07 -3.30
CA TRP A 26 20.87 26.83 -2.43
C TRP A 26 20.67 26.46 -0.97
N ILE A 27 21.77 26.46 -0.21
CA ILE A 27 21.77 26.27 1.24
C ILE A 27 22.48 27.45 1.90
N GLU A 28 22.05 27.82 3.12
CA GLU A 28 22.78 28.78 3.93
C GLU A 28 23.73 28.03 4.86
N ALA A 29 24.99 28.46 4.85
CA ALA A 29 26.04 27.88 5.64
C ALA A 29 26.88 28.97 6.30
N ARG A 30 27.62 28.57 7.34
CA ARG A 30 28.60 29.39 8.04
C ARG A 30 30.00 28.85 7.80
N ASN A 31 30.91 29.69 7.32
CA ASN A 31 32.30 29.32 7.10
C ASN A 31 33.11 29.28 8.41
N SER A 32 34.36 28.85 8.32
CA SER A 32 35.30 28.80 9.45
C SER A 32 35.62 30.17 10.06
N HIS A 33 35.37 31.25 9.32
CA HIS A 33 35.54 32.64 9.75
C HIS A 33 34.29 33.22 10.44
N GLY A 34 33.21 32.44 10.56
CA GLY A 34 31.96 32.84 11.21
C GLY A 34 31.01 33.64 10.32
N GLU A 35 31.35 33.83 9.04
CA GLU A 35 30.50 34.50 8.06
C GLU A 35 29.42 33.55 7.57
N THR A 36 28.21 34.06 7.37
CA THR A 36 27.04 33.28 6.96
C THR A 36 26.55 33.78 5.62
N GLY A 37 26.21 32.87 4.70
CA GLY A 37 25.73 33.20 3.37
C GLY A 37 25.35 31.97 2.57
N LEU A 38 24.95 32.17 1.32
CA LEU A 38 24.43 31.14 0.44
C LEU A 38 25.53 30.40 -0.31
N VAL A 39 25.44 29.07 -0.36
CA VAL A 39 26.30 28.18 -1.14
C VAL A 39 25.41 27.25 -1.97
N PRO A 40 25.75 26.95 -3.24
CA PRO A 40 25.03 25.94 -4.02
C PRO A 40 25.08 24.57 -3.33
N GLU A 41 23.94 23.88 -3.29
CA GLU A 41 23.82 22.55 -2.66
C GLU A 41 24.79 21.53 -3.27
N GLU A 42 25.03 21.63 -4.58
CA GLU A 42 25.93 20.73 -5.32
C GLU A 42 27.42 20.85 -4.92
N TYR A 43 27.81 21.92 -4.21
CA TYR A 43 29.22 22.17 -3.86
C TYR A 43 29.59 21.62 -2.47
N VAL A 44 28.67 20.93 -1.79
CA VAL A 44 28.85 20.48 -0.40
C VAL A 44 28.60 18.98 -0.28
N GLU A 45 29.63 18.25 0.16
CA GLU A 45 29.51 16.82 0.49
C GLU A 45 29.37 16.62 2.01
N VAL A 46 28.29 15.98 2.44
CA VAL A 46 28.04 15.69 3.86
C VAL A 46 28.80 14.43 4.29
N SER A 47 29.92 14.62 5.01
CA SER A 47 30.69 13.50 5.59
C SER A 47 30.12 13.05 6.94
N VAL A 48 29.68 11.80 7.05
CA VAL A 48 29.23 11.18 8.31
C VAL A 48 30.35 10.27 8.86
N CYS A 49 31.01 10.69 9.94
CA CYS A 49 32.04 9.89 10.61
C CYS A 49 31.41 8.73 11.42
N VAL A 50 31.85 7.50 11.17
CA VAL A 50 31.41 6.30 11.89
C VAL A 50 32.31 6.04 13.09
N SER A 51 31.75 6.08 14.31
CA SER A 51 32.36 5.53 15.52
C SER A 51 31.34 4.72 16.35
N GLN A 52 31.84 3.70 17.03
CA GLN A 52 31.13 2.54 17.54
C GLN A 52 30.13 2.81 18.69
N SER A 53 28.99 2.14 18.57
CA SER A 53 28.05 1.67 19.62
C SER A 53 27.66 2.62 20.75
N CYS A 54 26.58 3.38 20.51
CA CYS A 54 25.51 3.61 21.48
C CYS A 54 24.24 4.07 20.73
N ASN A 55 23.09 3.56 21.15
CA ASN A 55 21.77 3.81 20.56
C ASN A 55 21.48 5.31 20.40
N PHE A 56 21.17 5.74 19.18
CA PHE A 56 20.55 7.05 18.93
C PHE A 56 19.54 6.94 17.78
N SER A 57 18.28 7.21 18.12
CA SER A 57 17.17 7.44 17.21
C SER A 57 17.28 8.84 16.60
N SER A 58 17.35 8.94 15.27
CA SER A 58 17.28 10.23 14.56
C SER A 58 15.82 10.61 14.29
N SER A 59 15.32 11.54 15.10
CA SER A 59 14.13 12.34 14.82
C SER A 59 14.47 13.41 13.77
N PHE A 60 13.86 13.31 12.59
CA PHE A 60 13.73 14.45 11.66
C PHE A 60 12.70 15.45 12.22
N PRO A 61 12.85 16.76 11.99
CA PRO A 61 11.83 17.74 12.39
C PRO A 61 10.52 17.44 11.66
N ALA A 62 9.44 17.33 12.43
CA ALA A 62 8.10 17.29 11.89
C ALA A 62 7.85 18.57 11.09
N ALA A 63 7.47 18.41 9.83
CA ALA A 63 6.83 19.48 9.08
C ALA A 63 5.61 19.95 9.87
N MET A 64 5.44 21.26 9.99
CA MET A 64 4.28 21.88 10.61
C MET A 64 3.00 21.23 10.07
N ASP A 65 2.19 20.77 11.03
CA ASP A 65 0.90 20.17 10.83
C ASP A 65 -0.05 21.25 10.27
N ASP A 66 -0.53 21.04 9.05
CA ASP A 66 -1.42 21.95 8.31
C ASP A 66 -2.90 21.56 8.55
N ASP A 67 -3.15 20.80 9.62
CA ASP A 67 -4.44 20.18 10.00
C ASP A 67 -5.27 21.06 10.98
N GLU A 68 -4.75 22.20 11.46
CA GLU A 68 -5.52 23.13 12.34
C GLU A 68 -6.44 24.09 11.55
N TRP A 69 -6.25 24.23 10.24
CA TRP A 69 -6.99 25.20 9.43
C TRP A 69 -8.22 24.62 8.70
N ASP A 70 -8.42 23.31 8.73
CA ASP A 70 -9.56 22.65 8.06
C ASP A 70 -10.86 22.73 8.89
N ASP A 71 -10.80 23.00 10.21
CA ASP A 71 -11.97 22.95 11.11
C ASP A 71 -12.50 24.33 11.58
N GLU A 72 -11.70 25.40 11.63
CA GLU A 72 -12.13 26.66 12.28
C GLU A 72 -12.95 27.63 11.40
N TRP A 73 -12.94 27.47 10.06
CA TRP A 73 -13.47 28.52 9.16
C TRP A 73 -14.86 28.24 8.58
N ASP A 74 -15.47 27.09 8.87
CA ASP A 74 -16.81 26.73 8.38
C ASP A 74 -17.95 27.07 9.36
N ASP A 75 -17.66 27.56 10.57
CA ASP A 75 -18.66 27.77 11.65
C ASP A 75 -19.20 29.20 11.79
N THR A 76 -18.88 30.15 10.89
CA THR A 76 -19.49 31.49 10.93
C THR A 76 -20.65 31.64 9.96
N ARG A 77 -21.76 30.95 10.26
CA ARG A 77 -23.11 31.49 9.98
C ARG A 77 -24.20 30.77 10.78
N SER A 78 -24.43 31.23 12.00
CA SER A 78 -25.78 31.38 12.57
C SER A 78 -25.75 32.31 13.78
N SER A 79 -26.77 33.15 13.85
CA SER A 79 -26.89 34.39 14.61
C SER A 79 -27.38 34.19 16.05
N ALA A 80 -26.82 35.01 16.95
CA ALA A 80 -27.45 35.70 18.10
C ALA A 80 -28.07 34.88 19.26
N CYS A 81 -27.56 35.12 20.48
CA CYS A 81 -28.14 36.04 21.49
C CYS A 81 -28.09 35.53 22.96
N TYR A 82 -27.63 36.44 23.82
CA TYR A 82 -27.81 36.62 25.28
C TYR A 82 -26.83 36.04 26.33
N ALA A 83 -26.09 37.00 26.89
CA ALA A 83 -26.02 37.39 28.31
C ALA A 83 -24.83 36.92 29.17
N GLU A 84 -23.99 37.93 29.43
CA GLU A 84 -23.07 38.19 30.55
C GLU A 84 -23.44 37.56 31.90
N VAL A 85 -22.39 37.17 32.64
CA VAL A 85 -22.08 37.80 33.95
C VAL A 85 -20.57 37.70 34.22
N ASP A 86 -19.97 38.89 34.38
CA ASP A 86 -18.65 39.14 34.94
C ASP A 86 -18.54 38.65 36.40
N LEU A 87 -17.30 38.43 36.85
CA LEU A 87 -16.83 38.97 38.13
C LEU A 87 -15.30 39.03 38.19
N GLU A 88 -14.84 40.23 38.54
CA GLU A 88 -13.49 40.78 38.60
C GLU A 88 -12.62 40.28 39.77
N ALA A 89 -11.31 40.56 39.66
CA ALA A 89 -10.42 41.22 40.64
C ALA A 89 -9.02 40.58 40.63
N ALA A 90 -7.98 41.23 40.07
CA ALA A 90 -7.13 42.31 40.65
C ALA A 90 -5.70 41.73 40.87
N GLU A 91 -4.71 42.20 40.09
CA GLU A 91 -3.58 43.08 40.52
C GLU A 91 -2.56 42.36 41.43
N GLU A 92 -1.23 42.40 41.28
CA GLU A 92 -0.28 43.33 40.64
C GLU A 92 1.13 42.67 40.66
N GLY A 93 2.07 43.12 39.80
CA GLY A 93 3.50 43.20 40.15
C GLY A 93 4.54 42.19 39.60
N ALA A 94 5.19 42.59 38.49
CA ALA A 94 6.62 42.47 38.07
C ALA A 94 7.66 41.82 39.03
N THR A 95 8.77 41.16 38.64
CA THR A 95 9.65 41.18 37.45
C THR A 95 10.62 39.96 37.47
N ASN A 96 11.18 39.64 36.29
CA ASN A 96 12.44 38.94 35.98
C ASN A 96 12.65 37.41 36.18
N ARG A 97 12.83 36.75 35.01
CA ARG A 97 13.74 35.64 34.64
C ARG A 97 14.57 34.98 35.76
N THR A 98 14.44 33.65 35.92
CA THR A 98 15.46 32.60 35.64
C THR A 98 14.82 31.21 35.82
N GLU A 99 15.33 30.24 35.06
CA GLU A 99 14.98 28.82 34.92
C GLU A 99 14.68 28.03 36.22
N VAL A 100 13.59 27.24 36.22
CA VAL A 100 13.53 25.93 36.90
C VAL A 100 12.59 24.98 36.11
N GLN A 101 13.18 23.86 35.70
CA GLN A 101 12.59 22.55 35.34
C GLN A 101 11.05 22.44 35.28
N GLY A 102 10.53 22.41 34.05
CA GLY A 102 9.19 21.91 33.71
C GLY A 102 9.26 20.54 33.01
N PRO A 103 8.21 19.71 33.09
CA PRO A 103 8.31 18.27 32.92
C PRO A 103 8.46 17.85 31.45
N THR A 104 9.39 16.93 31.20
CA THR A 104 9.49 16.21 29.94
C THR A 104 8.23 15.34 29.76
N ARG A 105 7.26 15.83 28.99
CA ARG A 105 6.18 14.99 28.46
C ARG A 105 6.73 14.16 27.31
N LYS A 106 7.12 12.93 27.63
CA LYS A 106 7.25 11.85 26.65
C LYS A 106 5.89 11.68 25.98
N ILE A 107 5.81 11.89 24.67
CA ILE A 107 4.66 11.46 23.89
C ILE A 107 4.78 9.94 23.75
N THR A 108 4.27 9.26 24.76
CA THR A 108 3.83 7.87 24.65
C THR A 108 2.69 7.84 23.66
N LEU A 109 2.81 7.03 22.60
CA LEU A 109 1.67 6.61 21.81
C LEU A 109 0.79 5.75 22.73
N ASN A 110 -0.08 6.43 23.48
CA ASN A 110 -1.09 5.85 24.33
C ASN A 110 -2.17 6.90 24.59
N LYS A 111 -3.40 6.48 24.32
CA LYS A 111 -4.68 6.97 24.85
C LYS A 111 -5.37 8.09 24.06
N PHE A 112 -6.26 7.65 23.17
CA PHE A 112 -7.66 8.09 23.27
C PHE A 112 -8.16 7.94 24.72
N PRO A 113 -8.93 8.89 25.26
CA PRO A 113 -9.52 8.76 26.58
C PRO A 113 -10.66 7.73 26.50
N GLY A 114 -10.38 6.44 26.74
CA GLY A 114 -11.44 5.44 26.91
C GLY A 114 -11.10 3.94 26.83
N PHE A 115 -10.04 3.50 26.15
CA PHE A 115 -9.80 2.06 25.96
C PHE A 115 -8.34 1.68 26.22
N SER A 116 -8.06 1.13 27.41
CA SER A 116 -6.76 0.57 27.81
C SER A 116 -6.74 -0.96 27.86
N LYS A 117 -7.43 -1.61 26.93
CA LYS A 117 -7.30 -3.05 26.65
C LYS A 117 -7.48 -3.19 25.15
N SER A 118 -6.46 -3.53 24.38
CA SER A 118 -6.58 -3.83 22.94
C SER A 118 -6.37 -5.33 22.65
N GLY A 119 -6.18 -6.14 23.70
CA GLY A 119 -6.02 -7.57 23.58
C GLY A 119 -7.34 -8.31 23.37
N PRO A 120 -7.29 -9.59 22.96
CA PRO A 120 -8.47 -10.42 22.75
C PRO A 120 -9.34 -10.54 24.01
N GLU A 121 -8.81 -10.26 25.21
CA GLU A 121 -9.60 -10.25 26.44
C GLU A 121 -10.80 -9.29 26.41
N LEU A 122 -10.74 -8.21 25.62
CA LEU A 122 -11.87 -7.30 25.42
C LEU A 122 -13.11 -8.07 24.95
N TYR A 123 -12.93 -8.88 23.92
CA TYR A 123 -14.00 -9.67 23.35
C TYR A 123 -14.29 -10.91 24.20
N LEU A 124 -13.25 -11.65 24.59
CA LEU A 124 -13.39 -12.92 25.31
C LEU A 124 -14.13 -12.78 26.65
N LEU A 125 -13.95 -11.67 27.36
CA LEU A 125 -14.55 -11.43 28.69
C LEU A 125 -15.64 -10.34 28.69
N ALA A 126 -16.06 -9.84 27.52
CA ALA A 126 -17.14 -8.86 27.43
C ALA A 126 -18.42 -9.38 28.10
N LYS A 127 -18.92 -8.65 29.11
CA LYS A 127 -20.20 -8.97 29.78
C LYS A 127 -21.40 -8.58 28.92
N MET A 128 -21.29 -7.47 28.20
CA MET A 128 -22.26 -6.97 27.25
C MET A 128 -21.55 -6.77 25.92
N LEU A 129 -22.08 -7.38 24.87
CA LEU A 129 -21.60 -7.15 23.51
C LEU A 129 -22.38 -5.97 22.91
N PRO A 130 -21.74 -5.12 22.10
CA PRO A 130 -22.45 -4.09 21.35
C PRO A 130 -23.60 -4.71 20.56
N LYS A 131 -24.78 -4.07 20.58
CA LYS A 131 -25.91 -4.51 19.74
C LYS A 131 -25.62 -4.11 18.30
N GLY A 132 -25.02 -5.02 17.53
CA GLY A 132 -24.88 -4.87 16.08
C GLY A 132 -26.23 -4.93 15.38
N LYS A 133 -26.41 -4.14 14.32
CA LYS A 133 -27.61 -4.19 13.47
C LYS A 133 -27.60 -5.38 12.51
N GLU A 134 -26.42 -5.94 12.22
CA GLU A 134 -26.23 -6.95 11.19
C GLU A 134 -25.33 -8.08 11.73
N LYS A 135 -25.76 -9.33 11.55
CA LYS A 135 -25.01 -10.52 11.93
C LYS A 135 -24.24 -11.04 10.72
N ILE A 136 -22.94 -11.27 10.88
CA ILE A 136 -22.08 -11.91 9.90
C ILE A 136 -22.11 -13.42 10.16
N SER A 137 -22.73 -14.17 9.26
CA SER A 137 -22.88 -15.61 9.43
C SER A 137 -21.78 -16.38 8.71
N VAL A 138 -21.21 -17.39 9.39
CA VAL A 138 -20.26 -18.35 8.81
C VAL A 138 -20.96 -19.68 8.62
N TYR A 139 -20.89 -20.21 7.40
CA TYR A 139 -21.59 -21.42 6.98
C TYR A 139 -20.62 -22.57 6.75
N MET A 140 -21.10 -23.80 6.87
CA MET A 140 -20.34 -24.99 6.49
C MET A 140 -20.59 -25.33 5.03
N GLY A 141 -19.63 -24.97 4.17
CA GLY A 141 -19.62 -25.36 2.75
C GLY A 141 -18.81 -26.63 2.49
N GLU A 142 -18.61 -26.94 1.21
CA GLU A 142 -17.89 -28.15 0.77
C GLU A 142 -16.43 -28.20 1.24
N VAL A 143 -15.80 -27.02 1.40
CA VAL A 143 -14.40 -26.86 1.85
C VAL A 143 -14.31 -26.50 3.34
N GLY A 144 -15.40 -26.68 4.09
CA GLY A 144 -15.50 -26.30 5.50
C GLY A 144 -16.08 -24.89 5.67
N PRO A 145 -15.66 -24.13 6.71
CA PRO A 145 -16.24 -22.83 7.02
C PRO A 145 -16.05 -21.82 5.88
N VAL A 146 -17.09 -21.11 5.49
CA VAL A 146 -17.07 -20.09 4.42
C VAL A 146 -17.95 -18.90 4.76
N TRP A 147 -17.60 -17.73 4.23
CA TRP A 147 -18.47 -16.56 4.22
C TRP A 147 -19.70 -16.79 3.33
N LEU A 148 -20.78 -16.06 3.60
CA LEU A 148 -21.90 -15.96 2.67
C LEU A 148 -21.51 -15.06 1.49
N TYR A 149 -21.43 -15.64 0.30
CA TYR A 149 -21.17 -14.89 -0.91
C TYR A 149 -22.47 -14.30 -1.47
N PRO A 150 -22.48 -13.04 -1.91
CA PRO A 150 -23.63 -12.48 -2.61
C PRO A 150 -23.86 -13.21 -3.94
N GLU A 151 -25.11 -13.30 -4.38
CA GLU A 151 -25.46 -13.89 -5.69
C GLU A 151 -24.83 -13.12 -6.84
N VAL A 152 -24.71 -11.80 -6.70
CA VAL A 152 -24.09 -10.90 -7.67
C VAL A 152 -22.88 -10.24 -7.03
N GLN A 153 -21.70 -10.48 -7.58
CA GLN A 153 -20.49 -9.79 -7.16
C GLN A 153 -20.51 -8.35 -7.66
N MET A 154 -20.22 -7.41 -6.76
CA MET A 154 -20.04 -6.01 -7.10
C MET A 154 -18.68 -5.84 -7.79
N GLU A 155 -18.67 -5.10 -8.89
CA GLU A 155 -17.45 -4.63 -9.53
C GLU A 155 -17.39 -3.11 -9.41
N CYS A 156 -16.17 -2.56 -9.47
CA CYS A 156 -15.99 -1.13 -9.39
C CYS A 156 -14.85 -0.69 -10.30
N LEU A 157 -15.11 0.30 -11.14
CA LEU A 157 -14.13 0.91 -12.04
C LEU A 157 -13.50 2.14 -11.39
N VAL A 158 -12.17 2.20 -11.39
CA VAL A 158 -11.36 3.36 -10.98
C VAL A 158 -10.67 3.91 -12.22
N ALA A 159 -11.08 5.09 -12.66
CA ALA A 159 -10.67 5.67 -13.94
C ALA A 159 -10.57 7.21 -13.87
N ASP A 160 -10.38 7.82 -15.04
CA ASP A 160 -10.45 9.26 -15.29
C ASP A 160 -9.69 10.12 -14.25
N PRO A 161 -8.36 9.97 -14.15
CA PRO A 161 -7.57 10.76 -13.22
C PRO A 161 -7.62 12.23 -13.63
N LYS A 162 -8.14 13.08 -12.75
CA LYS A 162 -8.32 14.52 -12.99
C LYS A 162 -7.62 15.34 -11.93
N LYS A 163 -7.05 16.47 -12.35
CA LYS A 163 -6.42 17.42 -11.42
C LYS A 163 -7.50 18.28 -10.76
N GLY A 164 -7.79 18.00 -9.50
CA GLY A 164 -8.62 18.83 -8.64
C GLY A 164 -7.82 19.97 -8.01
N SER A 165 -8.51 21.03 -7.61
CA SER A 165 -7.95 22.14 -6.86
C SER A 165 -8.78 22.43 -5.59
N LYS A 166 -8.11 22.97 -4.58
CA LYS A 166 -8.69 23.49 -3.34
C LYS A 166 -8.11 24.88 -3.10
N MET A 167 -8.79 25.68 -2.28
CA MET A 167 -8.34 27.02 -1.89
C MET A 167 -8.01 27.90 -3.11
N TYR A 168 -8.94 28.00 -4.07
CA TYR A 168 -8.77 28.81 -5.29
C TYR A 168 -7.49 28.51 -6.08
N GLY A 169 -7.03 27.25 -6.08
CA GLY A 169 -5.85 26.81 -6.84
C GLY A 169 -4.57 26.68 -6.03
N LEU A 170 -4.55 27.11 -4.76
CA LEU A 170 -3.36 27.05 -3.91
C LEU A 170 -2.92 25.62 -3.58
N LYS A 171 -3.88 24.68 -3.51
CA LYS A 171 -3.61 23.25 -3.32
C LYS A 171 -4.20 22.46 -4.50
N SER A 172 -3.37 21.63 -5.14
CA SER A 172 -3.77 20.74 -6.24
C SER A 172 -3.60 19.27 -5.85
N TYR A 173 -4.47 18.40 -6.35
CA TYR A 173 -4.45 16.96 -6.11
C TYR A 173 -5.01 16.20 -7.31
N ILE A 174 -4.80 14.88 -7.35
CA ILE A 174 -5.41 13.99 -8.34
C ILE A 174 -6.63 13.33 -7.72
N GLU A 175 -7.76 13.43 -8.41
CA GLU A 175 -9.00 12.72 -8.14
C GLU A 175 -9.17 11.58 -9.14
N TYR A 176 -9.72 10.47 -8.67
CA TYR A 176 -10.08 9.32 -9.48
C TYR A 176 -11.59 9.18 -9.46
N GLN A 177 -12.18 8.90 -10.61
CA GLN A 177 -13.58 8.58 -10.72
C GLN A 177 -13.78 7.10 -10.36
N VAL A 178 -14.65 6.84 -9.39
CA VAL A 178 -14.98 5.51 -8.88
C VAL A 178 -16.43 5.21 -9.25
N THR A 179 -16.65 4.16 -10.04
CA THR A 179 -17.98 3.81 -10.56
C THR A 179 -18.32 2.36 -10.21
N PRO A 180 -19.23 2.12 -9.24
CA PRO A 180 -19.69 0.76 -8.92
C PRO A 180 -20.69 0.24 -9.97
N SER A 181 -20.62 -1.06 -10.30
CA SER A 181 -21.47 -1.70 -11.30
C SER A 181 -22.94 -1.78 -10.90
N THR A 182 -23.23 -1.71 -9.59
CA THR A 182 -24.58 -1.82 -9.02
C THR A 182 -25.43 -0.56 -9.26
N THR A 183 -24.82 0.63 -9.20
CA THR A 183 -25.54 1.90 -9.39
C THR A 183 -25.19 2.60 -10.69
N ASN A 184 -24.01 2.30 -11.28
CA ASN A 184 -23.43 3.01 -12.42
C ASN A 184 -23.34 4.53 -12.20
N ARG A 185 -23.29 4.98 -10.94
CA ARG A 185 -23.16 6.39 -10.59
C ARG A 185 -21.71 6.67 -10.18
N PRO A 186 -20.98 7.54 -10.90
CA PRO A 186 -19.62 7.86 -10.56
C PRO A 186 -19.53 8.78 -9.34
N VAL A 187 -18.56 8.50 -8.46
CA VAL A 187 -18.16 9.38 -7.36
C VAL A 187 -16.66 9.69 -7.47
N ASN A 188 -16.25 10.91 -7.13
CA ASN A 188 -14.85 11.32 -7.27
C ASN A 188 -14.13 11.24 -5.92
N HIS A 189 -12.98 10.58 -5.92
CA HIS A 189 -12.15 10.42 -4.72
C HIS A 189 -10.69 10.74 -5.00
N ARG A 190 -10.10 11.60 -4.15
CA ARG A 190 -8.64 11.77 -4.09
C ARG A 190 -8.00 10.64 -3.29
N TYR A 191 -6.70 10.44 -3.46
CA TYR A 191 -5.95 9.42 -2.72
C TYR A 191 -6.16 9.48 -1.18
N LYS A 192 -6.25 10.67 -0.56
CA LYS A 192 -6.53 10.81 0.89
C LYS A 192 -7.88 10.19 1.31
N HIS A 193 -8.87 10.11 0.41
CA HIS A 193 -10.14 9.44 0.72
C HIS A 193 -10.00 7.92 0.70
N PHE A 194 -9.21 7.37 -0.22
CA PHE A 194 -8.86 5.95 -0.20
C PHE A 194 -8.08 5.60 1.07
N ASP A 195 -7.11 6.44 1.46
CA ASP A 195 -6.34 6.30 2.70
C ASP A 195 -7.24 6.24 3.95
N TRP A 196 -8.21 7.17 4.04
CA TRP A 196 -9.23 7.13 5.09
C TRP A 196 -10.05 5.84 5.07
N LEU A 197 -10.51 5.41 3.90
CA LEU A 197 -11.28 4.16 3.76
C LEU A 197 -10.45 2.95 4.22
N TYR A 198 -9.19 2.87 3.80
CA TYR A 198 -8.26 1.83 4.21
C TYR A 198 -8.09 1.80 5.74
N GLU A 199 -7.88 2.94 6.38
CA GLU A 199 -7.78 3.02 7.85
C GLU A 199 -9.05 2.55 8.54
N ARG A 200 -10.23 2.95 8.06
CA ARG A 200 -11.51 2.50 8.64
C ARG A 200 -11.73 1.00 8.44
N LEU A 201 -11.39 0.45 7.28
CA LEU A 201 -11.48 -1.00 7.02
C LEU A 201 -10.50 -1.79 7.89
N LEU A 202 -9.27 -1.30 8.03
CA LEU A 202 -8.24 -1.94 8.85
C LEU A 202 -8.64 -1.91 10.33
N GLU A 203 -9.09 -0.77 10.84
CA GLU A 203 -9.56 -0.63 12.22
C GLU A 203 -10.75 -1.56 12.49
N LYS A 204 -11.72 -1.62 11.56
CA LYS A 204 -12.92 -2.45 11.73
C LYS A 204 -12.66 -3.95 11.60
N TYR A 205 -11.93 -4.36 10.57
CA TYR A 205 -11.85 -5.76 10.16
C TYR A 205 -10.47 -6.40 10.33
N GLY A 206 -9.40 -5.64 10.56
CA GLY A 206 -8.01 -6.15 10.53
C GLY A 206 -7.70 -7.30 11.51
N SER A 207 -8.50 -7.44 12.57
CA SER A 207 -8.39 -8.58 13.50
C SER A 207 -8.94 -9.89 12.93
N ALA A 208 -9.80 -9.86 11.92
CA ALA A 208 -10.47 -11.02 11.33
C ALA A 208 -10.17 -11.22 9.83
N ILE A 209 -9.98 -10.12 9.08
CA ILE A 209 -9.83 -10.11 7.62
C ILE A 209 -8.54 -9.34 7.26
N PRO A 210 -7.63 -9.93 6.47
CA PRO A 210 -6.48 -9.25 5.89
C PRO A 210 -6.89 -8.09 4.97
N ILE A 211 -6.66 -6.85 5.40
CA ILE A 211 -6.88 -5.64 4.57
C ILE A 211 -5.53 -5.20 3.98
N PRO A 212 -5.26 -5.43 2.68
CA PRO A 212 -3.98 -5.10 2.09
C PRO A 212 -3.77 -3.58 2.02
N SER A 213 -2.51 -3.16 2.16
CA SER A 213 -2.10 -1.77 2.07
C SER A 213 -2.40 -1.15 0.71
N LEU A 214 -2.65 0.15 0.72
CA LEU A 214 -2.74 0.95 -0.51
C LEU A 214 -1.36 1.15 -1.16
N PRO A 215 -1.31 1.53 -2.45
CA PRO A 215 -0.07 1.89 -3.14
C PRO A 215 0.61 3.11 -2.51
N ASP A 216 1.94 3.15 -2.49
CA ASP A 216 2.68 4.16 -1.72
C ASP A 216 2.29 5.64 -1.94
N LYS A 217 2.36 6.39 -0.84
CA LYS A 217 2.24 7.85 -0.82
C LYS A 217 3.52 8.46 -1.41
N GLN A 218 3.47 8.91 -2.66
CA GLN A 218 4.54 9.71 -3.26
C GLN A 218 4.22 11.21 -3.19
N VAL A 219 5.15 11.99 -2.63
CA VAL A 219 5.03 13.45 -2.48
C VAL A 219 5.66 14.18 -3.67
N THR A 220 6.87 13.78 -4.07
CA THR A 220 7.58 14.30 -5.24
C THR A 220 7.12 13.59 -6.51
N GLY A 221 6.99 14.28 -7.64
CA GLY A 221 6.54 13.65 -8.90
C GLY A 221 5.06 13.19 -8.91
N ARG A 222 4.22 13.64 -7.98
CA ARG A 222 2.80 13.23 -7.86
C ARG A 222 1.92 13.54 -9.08
N PHE A 223 2.41 14.36 -10.02
CA PHE A 223 1.72 14.75 -11.25
C PHE A 223 2.35 14.11 -12.50
N ASP A 224 3.33 13.23 -12.33
CA ASP A 224 3.92 12.45 -13.41
C ASP A 224 2.89 11.45 -13.97
N GLU A 225 2.78 11.38 -15.30
CA GLU A 225 1.77 10.55 -15.96
C GLU A 225 1.97 9.06 -15.71
N ASP A 226 3.22 8.57 -15.72
CA ASP A 226 3.54 7.17 -15.46
C ASP A 226 3.18 6.81 -14.01
N PHE A 227 3.45 7.74 -13.10
CA PHE A 227 3.08 7.58 -11.70
C PHE A 227 1.56 7.53 -11.48
N ILE A 228 0.81 8.46 -12.08
CA ILE A 228 -0.64 8.50 -12.00
C ILE A 228 -1.24 7.21 -12.57
N LYS A 229 -0.75 6.75 -13.72
CA LYS A 229 -1.21 5.53 -14.37
C LYS A 229 -0.96 4.29 -13.49
N LEU A 230 0.25 4.12 -12.97
CA LEU A 230 0.58 2.99 -12.10
C LEU A 230 -0.24 3.01 -10.79
N ARG A 231 -0.41 4.19 -10.19
CA ARG A 231 -1.24 4.33 -8.99
C ARG A 231 -2.71 3.99 -9.28
N MET A 232 -3.27 4.48 -10.38
CA MET A 232 -4.65 4.18 -10.78
C MET A 232 -4.85 2.68 -11.00
N GLU A 233 -3.93 2.00 -11.68
CA GLU A 233 -3.95 0.55 -11.88
C GLU A 233 -3.96 -0.23 -10.56
N ARG A 234 -3.12 0.18 -9.60
CA ARG A 234 -3.07 -0.47 -8.29
C ARG A 234 -4.28 -0.13 -7.42
N LEU A 235 -4.83 1.09 -7.51
CA LEU A 235 -6.10 1.45 -6.85
C LEU A 235 -7.28 0.66 -7.44
N GLN A 236 -7.31 0.45 -8.76
CA GLN A 236 -8.28 -0.43 -9.42
C GLN A 236 -8.20 -1.85 -8.86
N SER A 237 -6.98 -2.40 -8.75
CA SER A 237 -6.76 -3.75 -8.21
C SER A 237 -7.22 -3.84 -6.74
N TRP A 238 -6.81 -2.88 -5.91
CA TRP A 238 -7.22 -2.80 -4.50
C TRP A 238 -8.75 -2.70 -4.35
N MET A 239 -9.39 -1.81 -5.11
CA MET A 239 -10.85 -1.66 -5.07
C MET A 239 -11.56 -2.93 -5.53
N SER A 240 -11.05 -3.60 -6.57
CA SER A 240 -11.59 -4.87 -7.05
C SER A 240 -11.52 -5.94 -5.95
N ARG A 241 -10.41 -6.01 -5.20
CA ARG A 241 -10.26 -6.94 -4.06
C ARG A 241 -11.30 -6.67 -2.97
N MET A 242 -11.49 -5.39 -2.60
CA MET A 242 -12.48 -5.01 -1.59
C MET A 242 -13.91 -5.30 -2.03
N CYS A 243 -14.23 -5.09 -3.31
CA CYS A 243 -15.57 -5.35 -3.86
C CYS A 243 -15.88 -6.85 -4.01
N ARG A 244 -14.88 -7.70 -4.22
CA ARG A 244 -15.03 -9.17 -4.28
C ARG A 244 -15.14 -9.83 -2.91
N HIS A 245 -14.70 -9.16 -1.84
CA HIS A 245 -14.75 -9.72 -0.51
C HIS A 245 -16.17 -9.60 0.09
N PRO A 246 -16.86 -10.71 0.41
CA PRO A 246 -18.29 -10.72 0.72
C PRO A 246 -18.69 -9.88 1.96
N ILE A 247 -17.79 -9.75 2.93
CA ILE A 247 -18.03 -8.93 4.13
C ILE A 247 -17.71 -7.45 3.90
N VAL A 248 -16.61 -7.14 3.21
CA VAL A 248 -16.14 -5.77 3.00
C VAL A 248 -17.01 -5.07 1.96
N SER A 249 -17.38 -5.78 0.89
CA SER A 249 -18.27 -5.29 -0.18
C SER A 249 -19.59 -4.75 0.37
N ASN A 250 -20.16 -5.40 1.38
CA ASN A 250 -21.45 -5.03 1.99
C ASN A 250 -21.33 -4.09 3.20
N SER A 251 -20.10 -3.71 3.58
CA SER A 251 -19.89 -2.87 4.75
C SER A 251 -20.44 -1.45 4.56
N GLU A 252 -21.03 -0.88 5.61
CA GLU A 252 -21.55 0.50 5.58
C GLU A 252 -20.49 1.52 5.12
N VAL A 253 -19.22 1.32 5.50
CA VAL A 253 -18.13 2.26 5.17
C VAL A 253 -17.75 2.23 3.69
N LEU A 254 -17.70 1.04 3.06
CA LEU A 254 -17.45 0.94 1.63
C LEU A 254 -18.67 1.40 0.82
N GLN A 255 -19.88 1.08 1.29
CA GLN A 255 -21.11 1.53 0.64
C GLN A 255 -21.24 3.06 0.68
N LEU A 256 -20.87 3.71 1.78
CA LEU A 256 -20.76 5.17 1.86
C LEU A 256 -19.74 5.71 0.85
N PHE A 257 -18.55 5.10 0.79
CA PHE A 257 -17.50 5.52 -0.14
C PHE A 257 -17.98 5.48 -1.60
N LEU A 258 -18.72 4.44 -1.98
CA LEU A 258 -19.17 4.22 -3.35
C LEU A 258 -20.45 5.00 -3.73
N ASN A 259 -21.33 5.30 -2.78
CA ASN A 259 -22.70 5.73 -3.09
C ASN A 259 -23.15 7.04 -2.41
N HIS A 260 -22.25 7.79 -1.76
CA HIS A 260 -22.61 9.08 -1.15
C HIS A 260 -23.23 10.04 -2.19
N GLN A 261 -24.27 10.77 -1.78
CA GLN A 261 -25.02 11.63 -2.72
C GLN A 261 -24.41 13.02 -2.88
N ASP A 262 -23.89 13.56 -1.78
CA ASP A 262 -23.31 14.89 -1.71
C ASP A 262 -22.25 14.98 -0.59
N GLU A 263 -21.60 16.14 -0.48
CA GLU A 263 -20.55 16.36 0.51
C GLU A 263 -21.06 16.29 1.95
N LYS A 264 -22.33 16.66 2.20
CA LYS A 264 -22.92 16.61 3.53
C LYS A 264 -23.15 15.17 3.97
N ASP A 265 -23.66 14.33 3.08
CA ASP A 265 -23.83 12.89 3.27
C ASP A 265 -22.47 12.22 3.54
N TRP A 266 -21.45 12.56 2.76
CA TRP A 266 -20.07 12.10 2.98
C TRP A 266 -19.53 12.47 4.37
N LYS A 267 -19.62 13.76 4.77
CA LYS A 267 -19.13 14.23 6.08
C LYS A 267 -19.87 13.55 7.25
N LEU A 268 -21.19 13.39 7.14
CA LEU A 268 -22.00 12.72 8.16
C LEU A 268 -21.67 11.23 8.27
N GLY A 269 -21.59 10.54 7.13
CA GLY A 269 -21.23 9.14 7.05
C GLY A 269 -19.82 8.87 7.58
N LYS A 270 -18.86 9.75 7.25
CA LYS A 270 -17.49 9.69 7.76
C LYS A 270 -17.46 9.74 9.29
N ARG A 271 -18.12 10.73 9.88
CA ARG A 271 -18.23 10.87 11.35
C ARG A 271 -18.96 9.69 12.01
N LYS A 272 -19.91 9.06 11.31
CA LYS A 272 -20.60 7.85 11.79
C LYS A 272 -19.65 6.65 11.80
N ALA A 273 -18.89 6.43 10.73
CA ALA A 273 -17.93 5.33 10.62
C ALA A 273 -16.80 5.44 11.66
N GLU A 274 -16.36 6.67 11.97
CA GLU A 274 -15.33 6.94 12.99
C GLU A 274 -15.79 6.69 14.43
N LYS A 275 -17.11 6.58 14.66
CA LYS A 275 -17.71 6.30 15.98
C LYS A 275 -18.16 4.85 16.14
N ASP A 276 -17.77 3.97 15.22
CA ASP A 276 -18.13 2.55 15.30
C ASP A 276 -17.45 1.88 16.51
N GLU A 277 -18.26 1.30 17.39
CA GLU A 277 -17.78 0.59 18.59
C GLU A 277 -17.38 -0.87 18.29
N THR A 278 -17.74 -1.39 17.10
CA THR A 278 -17.56 -2.79 16.70
C THR A 278 -16.29 -3.01 15.88
N VAL A 279 -15.20 -2.41 16.36
CA VAL A 279 -13.89 -2.41 15.70
C VAL A 279 -12.88 -3.35 16.40
N GLY A 280 -11.80 -3.69 15.69
CA GLY A 280 -10.75 -4.58 16.19
C GLY A 280 -11.32 -5.94 16.60
N VAL A 281 -10.95 -6.43 17.79
CA VAL A 281 -11.45 -7.72 18.30
C VAL A 281 -12.94 -7.73 18.58
N MET A 282 -13.61 -6.57 18.67
CA MET A 282 -15.05 -6.52 18.88
C MET A 282 -15.85 -6.89 17.61
N ILE A 283 -15.22 -6.97 16.43
CA ILE A 283 -15.88 -7.44 15.22
C ILE A 283 -16.40 -8.88 15.36
N PHE A 284 -15.71 -9.73 16.14
CA PHE A 284 -16.12 -11.11 16.41
C PHE A 284 -17.43 -11.19 17.22
N SER A 285 -17.92 -10.08 17.78
CA SER A 285 -19.26 -10.01 18.39
C SER A 285 -20.40 -10.04 17.37
N GLN A 286 -20.11 -9.68 16.12
CA GLN A 286 -21.05 -9.73 15.01
C GLN A 286 -20.96 -11.05 14.24
N ILE A 287 -19.91 -11.85 14.47
CA ILE A 287 -19.67 -13.11 13.74
C ILE A 287 -20.30 -14.29 14.50
N GLU A 288 -21.18 -15.02 13.83
CA GLU A 288 -21.82 -16.22 14.35
C GLU A 288 -21.67 -17.38 13.36
N ALA A 289 -21.20 -18.53 13.85
CA ALA A 289 -21.06 -19.73 13.03
C ALA A 289 -22.28 -20.64 13.19
N GLU A 290 -22.84 -21.11 12.08
CA GLU A 290 -23.92 -22.09 12.05
C GLU A 290 -23.38 -23.52 12.18
N ALA A 291 -22.55 -23.76 13.19
CA ALA A 291 -21.85 -25.01 13.38
C ALA A 291 -21.59 -25.31 14.87
N PRO A 292 -21.36 -26.58 15.26
CA PRO A 292 -21.00 -26.93 16.63
C PRO A 292 -19.73 -26.21 17.12
N GLU A 293 -19.62 -26.02 18.43
CA GLU A 293 -18.42 -25.45 19.03
C GLU A 293 -17.19 -26.33 18.78
N LEU A 294 -16.09 -25.72 18.35
CA LEU A 294 -14.83 -26.41 18.07
C LEU A 294 -14.06 -26.67 19.37
N GLY A 295 -13.41 -27.83 19.42
CA GLY A 295 -12.46 -28.13 20.49
C GLY A 295 -11.20 -27.26 20.40
N LEU A 296 -10.63 -26.89 21.55
CA LEU A 296 -9.43 -26.05 21.63
C LEU A 296 -8.26 -26.61 20.81
N ASP A 297 -8.03 -27.92 20.84
CA ASP A 297 -6.96 -28.58 20.08
C ASP A 297 -7.15 -28.40 18.56
N GLU A 298 -8.39 -28.43 18.08
CA GLU A 298 -8.68 -28.21 16.67
C GLU A 298 -8.43 -26.76 16.28
N VAL A 299 -8.90 -25.81 17.09
CA VAL A 299 -8.69 -24.37 16.87
C VAL A 299 -7.20 -24.05 16.78
N GLU A 300 -6.39 -24.57 17.70
CA GLU A 300 -4.95 -24.36 17.71
C GLU A 300 -4.28 -24.95 16.46
N ARG A 301 -4.55 -26.22 16.14
CA ARG A 301 -3.97 -26.87 14.95
C ARG A 301 -4.26 -26.10 13.66
N LYS A 302 -5.49 -25.60 13.49
CA LYS A 302 -5.86 -24.78 12.33
C LYS A 302 -5.09 -23.47 12.29
N CYS A 303 -5.06 -22.74 13.41
CA CYS A 303 -4.34 -21.46 13.53
C CYS A 303 -2.83 -21.63 13.20
N GLU A 304 -2.19 -22.67 13.73
CA GLU A 304 -0.80 -22.97 13.41
C GLU A 304 -0.58 -23.36 11.95
N SER A 305 -1.46 -24.19 11.38
CA SER A 305 -1.37 -24.61 9.98
C SER A 305 -1.42 -23.42 9.05
N PHE A 306 -2.33 -22.48 9.30
CA PHE A 306 -2.43 -21.23 8.54
C PHE A 306 -1.21 -20.35 8.72
N SER A 307 -0.70 -20.22 9.95
CA SER A 307 0.53 -19.48 10.25
C SER A 307 1.74 -20.01 9.49
N ARG A 308 1.88 -21.34 9.39
CA ARG A 308 2.96 -21.96 8.61
C ARG A 308 2.79 -21.74 7.12
N PHE A 309 1.56 -21.92 6.62
CA PHE A 309 1.25 -21.75 5.20
C PHE A 309 1.49 -20.31 4.72
N THR A 310 0.95 -19.30 5.41
CA THR A 310 1.05 -17.89 4.97
C THR A 310 2.49 -17.42 4.99
N LYS A 311 3.27 -17.80 6.01
CA LYS A 311 4.71 -17.53 6.07
C LYS A 311 5.46 -18.18 4.90
N ALA A 312 5.24 -19.47 4.66
CA ALA A 312 5.91 -20.17 3.58
C ALA A 312 5.55 -19.59 2.21
N MET A 313 4.30 -19.20 2.00
CA MET A 313 3.87 -18.55 0.77
C MET A 313 4.49 -17.16 0.60
N ASP A 314 4.54 -16.34 1.66
CA ASP A 314 5.17 -15.01 1.63
C ASP A 314 6.63 -15.08 1.20
N ASP A 315 7.39 -16.02 1.77
CA ASP A 315 8.79 -16.27 1.39
C ASP A 315 8.91 -16.62 -0.10
N LYS A 316 8.02 -17.48 -0.62
CA LYS A 316 8.07 -17.93 -2.04
C LYS A 316 7.56 -16.88 -3.03
N VAL A 317 6.60 -16.05 -2.63
CA VAL A 317 6.16 -14.89 -3.41
C VAL A 317 7.29 -13.88 -3.53
N LYS A 318 8.04 -13.63 -2.45
CA LYS A 318 9.23 -12.75 -2.48
C LYS A 318 10.33 -13.29 -3.39
N ASP A 319 10.59 -14.60 -3.37
CA ASP A 319 11.54 -15.24 -4.29
C ASP A 319 11.13 -15.02 -5.77
N LEU A 320 9.84 -15.23 -6.09
CA LEU A 320 9.32 -15.04 -7.44
C LEU A 320 9.40 -13.58 -7.90
N LEU A 321 9.10 -12.64 -7.01
CA LEU A 321 9.25 -11.20 -7.27
C LEU A 321 10.72 -10.83 -7.56
N ALA A 322 11.67 -11.36 -6.79
CA ALA A 322 13.08 -11.10 -7.01
C ALA A 322 13.53 -11.57 -8.40
N VAL A 323 13.23 -12.83 -8.74
CA VAL A 323 13.57 -13.40 -10.06
C VAL A 323 12.84 -12.66 -11.19
N GLY A 324 11.58 -12.28 -10.99
CA GLY A 324 10.80 -11.50 -11.94
C GLY A 324 11.42 -10.13 -12.22
N HIS A 325 11.84 -9.40 -11.18
CA HIS A 325 12.51 -8.11 -11.35
C HIS A 325 13.88 -8.22 -12.02
N ASP A 326 14.67 -9.24 -11.68
CA ASP A 326 15.96 -9.48 -12.33
C ASP A 326 15.79 -9.84 -13.81
N HIS A 327 14.80 -10.67 -14.12
CA HIS A 327 14.46 -11.00 -15.50
C HIS A 327 13.96 -9.76 -16.26
N TRP A 328 13.12 -8.93 -15.65
CA TRP A 328 12.68 -7.66 -16.23
C TRP A 328 13.86 -6.77 -16.60
N LYS A 329 14.77 -6.50 -15.64
CA LYS A 329 15.98 -5.69 -15.86
C LYS A 329 16.84 -6.27 -16.98
N ARG A 330 16.96 -7.60 -17.06
CA ARG A 330 17.71 -8.27 -18.14
C ARG A 330 17.08 -8.01 -19.50
N CYS A 331 15.77 -8.18 -19.62
CA CYS A 331 15.01 -8.01 -20.86
C CYS A 331 14.93 -6.55 -21.32
N THR A 332 14.93 -5.57 -20.42
CA THR A 332 14.91 -4.14 -20.77
C THR A 332 16.29 -3.49 -20.84
N GLY A 333 17.34 -4.19 -20.41
CA GLY A 333 18.70 -3.65 -20.30
C GLY A 333 19.72 -4.38 -21.19
N PRO A 334 20.50 -5.34 -20.66
CA PRO A 334 21.60 -5.95 -21.37
C PRO A 334 21.19 -6.86 -22.54
N LEU A 335 20.04 -7.53 -22.48
CA LEU A 335 19.66 -8.52 -23.50
C LEU A 335 19.37 -7.88 -24.87
N PRO A 336 18.54 -6.82 -25.00
CA PRO A 336 18.36 -6.10 -26.26
C PRO A 336 19.68 -5.57 -26.83
N LYS A 337 20.57 -5.07 -25.97
CA LYS A 337 21.89 -4.58 -26.38
C LYS A 337 22.74 -5.68 -27.02
N GLN A 338 22.58 -6.95 -26.61
CA GLN A 338 23.26 -8.08 -27.27
C GLN A 338 22.72 -8.32 -28.68
N TYR A 339 21.39 -8.32 -28.86
CA TYR A 339 20.78 -8.44 -30.19
C TYR A 339 21.17 -7.28 -31.11
N GLN A 340 21.22 -6.04 -30.61
CA GLN A 340 21.71 -4.87 -31.35
C GLN A 340 23.19 -4.99 -31.75
N LYS A 341 24.04 -5.60 -30.91
CA LYS A 341 25.45 -5.85 -31.26
C LYS A 341 25.56 -6.88 -32.40
N ILE A 342 24.76 -7.96 -32.34
CA ILE A 342 24.69 -8.96 -33.42
C ILE A 342 24.21 -8.30 -34.73
N ALA A 343 23.18 -7.47 -34.66
CA ALA A 343 22.66 -6.73 -35.80
C ALA A 343 23.73 -5.89 -36.49
N LYS A 344 24.45 -5.08 -35.72
CA LYS A 344 25.55 -4.24 -36.22
C LYS A 344 26.68 -5.08 -36.83
N ALA A 345 26.99 -6.23 -36.27
CA ALA A 345 28.02 -7.12 -36.83
C ALA A 345 27.64 -7.60 -38.24
N PHE A 346 26.39 -8.00 -38.47
CA PHE A 346 25.91 -8.39 -39.81
C PHE A 346 25.91 -7.22 -40.79
N GLN A 347 25.46 -6.03 -40.37
CA GLN A 347 25.45 -4.83 -41.22
C GLN A 347 26.86 -4.36 -41.59
N ASN A 348 27.80 -4.41 -40.64
CA ASN A 348 29.20 -4.09 -40.89
C ASN A 348 29.81 -5.06 -41.90
N LEU A 349 29.53 -6.36 -41.76
CA LEU A 349 30.02 -7.37 -42.71
C LEU A 349 29.46 -7.15 -44.11
N SER A 350 28.16 -6.86 -44.24
CA SER A 350 27.52 -6.48 -45.49
C SER A 350 28.19 -5.25 -46.14
N THR A 351 28.52 -4.25 -45.32
CA THR A 351 29.20 -3.02 -45.79
C THR A 351 30.59 -3.32 -46.33
N VAL A 352 31.35 -4.18 -45.63
CA VAL A 352 32.68 -4.63 -46.09
C VAL A 352 32.57 -5.41 -47.40
N PHE A 353 31.61 -6.33 -47.53
CA PHE A 353 31.41 -7.07 -48.77
C PHE A 353 31.07 -6.14 -49.93
N SER A 354 30.10 -5.24 -49.73
CA SER A 354 29.72 -4.23 -50.73
C SER A 354 30.87 -3.33 -51.20
N SER A 355 31.93 -3.17 -50.39
CA SER A 355 33.12 -2.40 -50.77
C SER A 355 34.04 -3.11 -51.77
N SER A 356 33.84 -4.40 -52.04
CA SER A 356 34.65 -5.17 -52.99
C SER A 356 34.43 -4.72 -54.44
N GLY A 357 33.25 -4.14 -54.74
CA GLY A 357 32.86 -3.73 -56.08
C GLY A 357 32.46 -4.88 -57.01
N TYR A 358 32.38 -6.11 -56.51
CA TYR A 358 31.99 -7.28 -57.29
C TYR A 358 30.49 -7.25 -57.62
N GLN A 359 30.16 -7.26 -58.91
CA GLN A 359 28.78 -7.06 -59.39
C GLN A 359 27.79 -8.18 -59.00
N GLY A 360 28.29 -9.35 -58.58
CA GLY A 360 27.46 -10.53 -58.28
C GLY A 360 27.12 -10.76 -56.81
N GLU A 361 27.46 -9.85 -55.88
CA GLU A 361 27.28 -10.08 -54.43
C GLU A 361 26.08 -9.37 -53.81
N SER A 362 25.34 -8.54 -54.56
CA SER A 362 24.25 -7.71 -54.02
C SER A 362 23.18 -8.50 -53.29
N THR A 363 22.80 -9.68 -53.81
CA THR A 363 21.81 -10.55 -53.16
C THR A 363 22.26 -11.01 -51.76
N LEU A 364 23.54 -11.31 -51.58
CA LEU A 364 24.10 -11.71 -50.29
C LEU A 364 24.22 -10.52 -49.33
N THR A 365 24.70 -9.37 -49.81
CA THR A 365 24.88 -8.18 -48.97
C THR A 365 23.53 -7.60 -48.53
N ASP A 366 22.52 -7.61 -49.39
CA ASP A 366 21.15 -7.24 -49.04
C ASP A 366 20.56 -8.19 -47.99
N ALA A 367 20.75 -9.50 -48.13
CA ALA A 367 20.29 -10.50 -47.16
C ALA A 367 20.99 -10.36 -45.79
N LEU A 368 22.30 -10.07 -45.76
CA LEU A 368 23.03 -9.78 -44.52
C LEU A 368 22.53 -8.49 -43.85
N THR A 369 22.26 -7.45 -44.64
CA THR A 369 21.70 -6.20 -44.14
C THR A 369 20.30 -6.41 -43.55
N ALA A 370 19.45 -7.19 -44.24
CA ALA A 370 18.12 -7.56 -43.78
C ALA A 370 18.16 -8.38 -42.48
N THR A 371 19.12 -9.31 -42.36
CA THR A 371 19.36 -10.06 -41.12
C THR A 371 19.74 -9.12 -39.98
N GLY A 372 20.63 -8.15 -40.23
CA GLY A 372 20.98 -7.13 -39.25
C GLY A 372 19.75 -6.35 -38.74
N LYS A 373 18.93 -5.82 -39.66
CA LYS A 373 17.67 -5.14 -39.32
C LYS A 373 16.72 -6.03 -38.52
N THR A 374 16.62 -7.32 -38.87
CA THR A 374 15.79 -8.29 -38.15
C THR A 374 16.22 -8.45 -36.70
N TYR A 375 17.53 -8.51 -36.43
CA TYR A 375 18.05 -8.58 -35.06
C TYR A 375 17.82 -7.28 -34.26
N GLU A 376 17.82 -6.11 -34.90
CA GLU A 376 17.40 -4.84 -34.28
C GLU A 376 15.93 -4.88 -33.89
N GLU A 377 15.05 -5.36 -34.77
CA GLU A 377 13.63 -5.51 -34.48
C GLU A 377 13.38 -6.50 -33.32
N ILE A 378 14.09 -7.62 -33.30
CA ILE A 378 14.03 -8.59 -32.19
C ILE A 378 14.48 -7.93 -30.86
N ALA A 379 15.52 -7.09 -30.89
CA ALA A 379 15.94 -6.36 -29.70
C ALA A 379 14.81 -5.48 -29.14
N THR A 380 14.10 -4.75 -30.01
CA THR A 380 12.95 -3.92 -29.61
C THR A 380 11.83 -4.77 -29.04
N ILE A 381 11.45 -5.86 -29.74
CA ILE A 381 10.41 -6.80 -29.28
C ILE A 381 10.71 -7.31 -27.86
N ILE A 382 11.95 -7.75 -27.61
CA ILE A 382 12.37 -8.26 -26.30
C ILE A 382 12.33 -7.16 -25.23
N SER A 383 12.72 -5.93 -25.57
CA SER A 383 12.73 -4.81 -24.62
C SER A 383 11.33 -4.36 -24.18
N GLU A 384 10.34 -4.54 -25.05
CA GLU A 384 8.95 -4.16 -24.77
C GLU A 384 8.15 -5.30 -24.14
N GLN A 385 8.58 -6.55 -24.33
CA GLN A 385 7.83 -7.73 -23.92
C GLN A 385 7.42 -7.75 -22.44
N PRO A 386 8.27 -7.40 -21.46
CA PRO A 386 7.90 -7.49 -20.05
C PRO A 386 6.61 -6.72 -19.69
N LYS A 387 6.30 -5.63 -20.42
CA LYS A 387 5.07 -4.84 -20.23
C LYS A 387 3.79 -5.59 -20.67
N LYS A 388 3.92 -6.62 -21.50
CA LYS A 388 2.81 -7.39 -22.06
C LYS A 388 2.46 -8.62 -21.23
N ASP A 389 3.41 -9.14 -20.46
CA ASP A 389 3.23 -10.40 -19.72
C ASP A 389 3.73 -10.34 -18.26
N LEU A 390 5.03 -10.14 -18.06
CA LEU A 390 5.71 -10.18 -16.77
C LEU A 390 5.16 -9.14 -15.80
N HIS A 391 4.69 -8.00 -16.32
CA HIS A 391 4.05 -6.93 -15.55
C HIS A 391 2.88 -7.48 -14.73
N PHE A 392 1.96 -8.19 -15.38
CA PHE A 392 0.77 -8.74 -14.73
C PHE A 392 1.12 -9.83 -13.72
N LEU A 393 2.14 -10.65 -14.02
CA LEU A 393 2.64 -11.65 -13.08
C LEU A 393 3.27 -10.99 -11.84
N VAL A 394 4.07 -9.94 -12.02
CA VAL A 394 4.70 -9.19 -10.92
C VAL A 394 3.65 -8.46 -10.09
N GLU A 395 2.71 -7.73 -10.70
CA GLU A 395 1.66 -7.00 -9.97
C GLU A 395 0.73 -7.95 -9.21
N THR A 396 0.39 -9.13 -9.76
CA THR A 396 -0.35 -10.17 -9.02
C THR A 396 0.42 -10.62 -7.79
N ASN A 397 1.72 -10.88 -7.91
CA ASN A 397 2.54 -11.30 -6.76
C ASN A 397 2.77 -10.16 -5.75
N LEU A 398 2.81 -8.90 -6.19
CA LEU A 398 2.86 -7.74 -5.29
C LEU A 398 1.57 -7.61 -4.48
N GLU A 399 0.40 -7.84 -5.10
CA GLU A 399 -0.88 -7.89 -4.41
C GLU A 399 -0.89 -8.99 -3.34
N TYR A 400 -0.52 -10.23 -3.71
CA TYR A 400 -0.47 -11.34 -2.76
C TYR A 400 0.56 -11.12 -1.64
N LYS A 401 1.71 -10.49 -1.91
CA LYS A 401 2.66 -10.06 -0.88
C LYS A 401 2.00 -9.09 0.10
N GLY A 402 1.20 -8.13 -0.38
CA GLY A 402 0.45 -7.20 0.45
C GLY A 402 -0.53 -7.92 1.38
N ILE A 403 -1.35 -8.83 0.83
CA ILE A 403 -2.32 -9.63 1.60
C ILE A 403 -1.60 -10.53 2.62
N LEU A 404 -0.52 -11.19 2.21
CA LEU A 404 0.29 -12.08 3.06
C LEU A 404 0.95 -11.33 4.21
N GLY A 405 1.35 -10.08 3.99
CA GLY A 405 1.91 -9.19 5.01
C GLY A 405 0.96 -8.86 6.17
N CYS A 406 -0.35 -9.01 5.98
CA CYS A 406 -1.35 -8.72 7.02
C CYS A 406 -1.61 -9.93 7.96
N PHE A 407 -1.45 -11.16 7.47
CA PHE A 407 -1.75 -12.37 8.26
C PHE A 407 -0.97 -12.49 9.58
N PRO A 408 0.30 -12.07 9.71
CA PRO A 408 1.02 -12.15 10.99
C PRO A 408 0.28 -11.44 12.14
N GLU A 409 -0.27 -10.25 11.89
CA GLU A 409 -1.01 -9.49 12.90
C GLU A 409 -2.34 -10.16 13.23
N THR A 410 -3.13 -10.51 12.21
CA THR A 410 -4.39 -11.26 12.36
C THR A 410 -4.17 -12.55 13.16
N ILE A 411 -3.19 -13.38 12.78
CA ILE A 411 -2.90 -14.66 13.45
C ILE A 411 -2.41 -14.45 14.89
N THR A 412 -1.67 -13.36 15.17
CA THR A 412 -1.21 -13.04 16.53
C THR A 412 -2.38 -12.79 17.48
N VAL A 413 -3.42 -12.10 17.02
CA VAL A 413 -4.66 -11.90 17.79
C VAL A 413 -5.32 -13.24 18.13
N HIS A 414 -5.39 -14.16 17.17
CA HIS A 414 -5.97 -15.49 17.39
C HIS A 414 -5.13 -16.35 18.34
N LYS A 415 -3.80 -16.36 18.20
CA LYS A 415 -2.90 -17.07 19.12
C LYS A 415 -3.03 -16.54 20.55
N ALA A 416 -3.07 -15.22 20.73
CA ALA A 416 -3.27 -14.62 22.04
C ALA A 416 -4.63 -15.02 22.65
N ALA A 417 -5.69 -15.13 21.85
CA ALA A 417 -6.99 -15.60 22.33
C ALA A 417 -6.97 -17.08 22.76
N ILE A 418 -6.29 -17.93 21.99
CA ILE A 418 -6.06 -19.35 22.29
C ILE A 418 -5.28 -19.50 23.61
N ASP A 419 -4.19 -18.75 23.78
CA ASP A 419 -3.37 -18.80 25.00
C ASP A 419 -4.16 -18.35 26.23
N LYS A 420 -5.01 -17.33 26.10
CA LYS A 420 -5.91 -16.91 27.18
C LYS A 420 -6.93 -17.97 27.57
N LEU A 421 -7.43 -18.75 26.62
CA LEU A 421 -8.34 -19.85 26.91
C LEU A 421 -7.61 -21.03 27.58
N LYS A 422 -6.37 -21.33 27.19
CA LYS A 422 -5.52 -22.32 27.89
C LYS A 422 -5.26 -21.95 29.34
N ASP A 423 -5.02 -20.66 29.60
CA ASP A 423 -4.81 -20.14 30.95
C ASP A 423 -6.11 -20.00 31.77
N ALA A 424 -7.29 -20.25 31.18
CA ALA A 424 -8.57 -19.97 31.85
C ALA A 424 -8.73 -20.70 33.19
N ASP A 425 -8.32 -21.97 33.29
CA ASP A 425 -8.40 -22.72 34.57
C ASP A 425 -7.53 -22.11 35.67
N LYS A 426 -6.33 -21.64 35.31
CA LYS A 426 -5.44 -20.92 36.23
C LYS A 426 -6.03 -19.57 36.64
N LEU A 427 -6.70 -18.88 35.71
CA LEU A 427 -7.38 -17.61 36.00
C LEU A 427 -8.59 -17.80 36.91
N VAL A 428 -9.34 -18.89 36.75
CA VAL A 428 -10.43 -19.28 37.67
C VAL A 428 -9.87 -19.61 39.05
N ALA A 429 -8.82 -20.44 39.12
CA ALA A 429 -8.18 -20.82 40.38
C ALA A 429 -7.59 -19.61 41.16
N THR A 430 -7.21 -18.55 40.45
CA THR A 430 -6.70 -17.29 41.04
C THR A 430 -7.78 -16.22 41.22
N ASN A 431 -9.06 -16.57 41.08
CA ASN A 431 -10.22 -15.65 41.20
C ASN A 431 -10.15 -14.41 40.28
N LYS A 432 -9.45 -14.51 39.13
CA LYS A 432 -9.36 -13.42 38.15
C LYS A 432 -10.52 -13.41 37.15
N ILE A 433 -11.13 -14.58 36.91
CA ILE A 433 -12.34 -14.75 36.09
C ILE A 433 -13.31 -15.70 36.80
N SER A 434 -14.60 -15.62 36.48
CA SER A 434 -15.62 -16.51 37.02
C SER A 434 -15.52 -17.90 36.36
N PRO A 435 -15.85 -19.00 37.07
CA PRO A 435 -16.01 -20.32 36.45
C PRO A 435 -17.00 -20.33 35.27
N HIS A 436 -17.99 -19.43 35.28
CA HIS A 436 -18.96 -19.27 34.19
C HIS A 436 -18.38 -18.58 32.95
N ASP A 437 -17.25 -17.86 33.06
CA ASP A 437 -16.65 -17.15 31.94
C ASP A 437 -15.92 -18.12 31.00
N LYS A 438 -15.37 -19.23 31.51
CA LYS A 438 -14.62 -20.22 30.73
C LYS A 438 -15.42 -20.78 29.53
N PRO A 439 -16.64 -21.32 29.68
CA PRO A 439 -17.40 -21.82 28.52
C PRO A 439 -17.75 -20.70 27.52
N VAL A 440 -17.95 -19.46 27.99
CA VAL A 440 -18.17 -18.31 27.10
C VAL A 440 -16.92 -17.97 26.29
N MET A 441 -15.74 -18.00 26.92
CA MET A 441 -14.46 -17.82 26.25
C MET A 441 -14.22 -18.91 25.20
N ALA A 442 -14.52 -20.17 25.53
CA ALA A 442 -14.39 -21.30 24.60
C ALA A 442 -15.23 -21.10 23.33
N LYS A 443 -16.52 -20.76 23.50
CA LYS A 443 -17.42 -20.44 22.38
C LYS A 443 -16.92 -19.26 21.55
N ARG A 444 -16.41 -18.20 22.19
CA ARG A 444 -15.87 -17.03 21.51
C ARG A 444 -14.61 -17.34 20.70
N VAL A 445 -13.69 -18.13 21.24
CA VAL A 445 -12.49 -18.61 20.52
C VAL A 445 -12.89 -19.53 19.36
N SER A 446 -13.91 -20.36 19.51
CA SER A 446 -14.48 -21.15 18.43
C SER A 446 -14.99 -20.27 17.29
N ASN A 447 -15.75 -19.21 17.58
CA ASN A 447 -16.23 -18.27 16.57
C ASN A 447 -15.09 -17.54 15.85
N MET A 448 -14.05 -17.12 16.58
CA MET A 448 -12.83 -16.58 15.97
C MET A 448 -12.20 -17.60 15.01
N SER A 449 -12.08 -18.86 15.41
CA SER A 449 -11.54 -19.91 14.53
C SER A 449 -12.37 -20.09 13.25
N TYR A 450 -13.69 -20.09 13.35
CA TYR A 450 -14.58 -20.15 12.18
C TYR A 450 -14.37 -18.97 11.23
N ALA A 451 -14.25 -17.75 11.76
CA ALA A 451 -13.93 -16.56 10.96
C ALA A 451 -12.59 -16.69 10.22
N LEU A 452 -11.53 -17.14 10.91
CA LEU A 452 -10.21 -17.32 10.31
C LEU A 452 -10.22 -18.42 9.22
N GLN A 453 -10.98 -19.50 9.44
CA GLN A 453 -11.14 -20.56 8.46
C GLN A 453 -11.92 -20.08 7.23
N ALA A 454 -13.01 -19.35 7.42
CA ALA A 454 -13.78 -18.73 6.35
C ALA A 454 -12.91 -17.78 5.51
N GLU A 455 -12.08 -16.98 6.18
CA GLU A 455 -11.15 -16.08 5.53
C GLU A 455 -10.06 -16.81 4.76
N MET A 456 -9.47 -17.87 5.35
CA MET A 456 -8.47 -18.67 4.63
C MET A 456 -9.06 -19.37 3.42
N ASN A 457 -10.31 -19.83 3.50
CA ASN A 457 -11.02 -20.40 2.36
C ASN A 457 -11.31 -19.35 1.28
N HIS A 458 -11.69 -18.12 1.66
CA HIS A 458 -11.79 -16.99 0.72
C HIS A 458 -10.44 -16.71 0.04
N PHE A 459 -9.36 -16.61 0.82
CA PHE A 459 -8.01 -16.41 0.31
C PHE A 459 -7.60 -17.52 -0.67
N HIS A 460 -7.82 -18.79 -0.33
CA HIS A 460 -7.48 -19.91 -1.20
C HIS A 460 -8.29 -19.95 -2.50
N SER A 461 -9.60 -19.68 -2.43
CA SER A 461 -10.46 -19.61 -3.61
C SER A 461 -9.95 -18.56 -4.61
N ASN A 462 -9.69 -17.34 -4.11
CA ASN A 462 -9.13 -16.26 -4.93
C ASN A 462 -7.72 -16.59 -5.43
N ARG A 463 -6.85 -17.15 -4.59
CA ARG A 463 -5.48 -17.55 -4.95
C ARG A 463 -5.47 -18.52 -6.12
N ILE A 464 -6.32 -19.54 -6.07
CA ILE A 464 -6.41 -20.52 -7.16
C ILE A 464 -6.88 -19.83 -8.46
N HIS A 465 -7.91 -18.98 -8.37
CA HIS A 465 -8.42 -18.26 -9.53
C HIS A 465 -7.37 -17.31 -10.15
N ASP A 466 -6.78 -16.45 -9.34
CA ASP A 466 -5.86 -15.40 -9.78
C ASP A 466 -4.57 -15.99 -10.36
N TYR A 467 -3.95 -16.97 -9.68
CA TYR A 467 -2.74 -17.61 -10.17
C TYR A 467 -2.99 -18.43 -11.44
N ASN A 468 -4.14 -19.10 -11.55
CA ASN A 468 -4.48 -19.82 -12.77
C ASN A 468 -4.60 -18.86 -13.95
N ARG A 469 -5.34 -17.76 -13.79
CA ARG A 469 -5.56 -16.76 -14.83
C ARG A 469 -4.27 -16.07 -15.26
N VAL A 470 -3.45 -15.60 -14.31
CA VAL A 470 -2.21 -14.88 -14.63
C VAL A 470 -1.18 -15.80 -15.29
N MET A 471 -1.11 -17.07 -14.89
CA MET A 471 -0.19 -18.03 -15.50
C MET A 471 -0.61 -18.44 -16.90
N GLN A 472 -1.92 -18.63 -17.15
CA GLN A 472 -2.44 -18.84 -18.51
C GLN A 472 -2.05 -17.65 -19.41
N PHE A 473 -2.38 -16.43 -18.96
CA PHE A 473 -2.07 -15.21 -19.69
C PHE A 473 -0.55 -15.05 -19.96
N TYR A 474 0.27 -15.23 -18.94
CA TYR A 474 1.73 -15.14 -19.07
C TYR A 474 2.28 -16.13 -20.10
N LEU A 475 1.84 -17.40 -20.04
CA LEU A 475 2.31 -18.42 -20.97
C LEU A 475 1.81 -18.19 -22.40
N GLU A 476 0.57 -17.74 -22.58
CA GLU A 476 0.03 -17.36 -23.89
C GLU A 476 0.84 -16.24 -24.54
N GLU A 477 1.18 -15.19 -23.78
CA GLU A 477 2.00 -14.09 -24.29
C GLU A 477 3.45 -14.50 -24.57
N GLN A 478 4.01 -15.40 -23.74
CA GLN A 478 5.33 -15.98 -24.02
C GLN A 478 5.34 -16.83 -25.30
N VAL A 479 4.30 -17.64 -25.55
CA VAL A 479 4.16 -18.38 -26.82
C VAL A 479 4.14 -17.41 -28.00
N LYS A 480 3.30 -16.36 -27.94
CA LYS A 480 3.21 -15.34 -28.98
C LYS A 480 4.55 -14.63 -29.22
N LEU A 481 5.31 -14.34 -28.16
CA LEU A 481 6.65 -13.76 -28.27
C LEU A 481 7.57 -14.64 -29.12
N TYR A 482 7.71 -15.91 -28.74
CA TYR A 482 8.65 -16.81 -29.40
C TYR A 482 8.21 -17.15 -30.83
N GLU A 483 6.91 -17.27 -31.09
CA GLU A 483 6.37 -17.42 -32.45
C GLU A 483 6.66 -16.19 -33.33
N THR A 484 6.50 -14.98 -32.76
CA THR A 484 6.80 -13.73 -33.46
C THR A 484 8.28 -13.64 -33.83
N ILE A 485 9.17 -13.94 -32.88
CA ILE A 485 10.63 -13.97 -33.12
C ILE A 485 10.97 -15.03 -34.19
N ALA A 486 10.40 -16.22 -34.10
CA ALA A 486 10.60 -17.26 -35.11
C ALA A 486 10.11 -16.82 -36.50
N GLY A 487 8.98 -16.12 -36.57
CA GLY A 487 8.46 -15.53 -37.82
C GLY A 487 9.43 -14.52 -38.42
N LYS A 488 9.97 -13.60 -37.61
CA LYS A 488 10.98 -12.61 -38.02
C LYS A 488 12.24 -13.29 -38.58
N LEU A 489 12.76 -14.30 -37.88
CA LEU A 489 13.93 -15.07 -38.32
C LEU A 489 13.66 -15.85 -39.61
N ARG A 490 12.47 -16.46 -39.77
CA ARG A 490 12.07 -17.14 -41.01
C ARG A 490 12.00 -16.17 -42.20
N ALA A 491 11.49 -14.95 -42.00
CA ALA A 491 11.44 -13.94 -43.05
C ALA A 491 12.85 -13.48 -43.48
N ALA A 492 13.78 -13.33 -42.53
CA ALA A 492 15.18 -13.04 -42.84
C ALA A 492 15.86 -14.20 -43.58
N LEU A 493 15.60 -15.44 -43.17
CA LEU A 493 16.14 -16.64 -43.82
C LEU A 493 15.74 -16.73 -45.30
N GLN A 494 14.50 -16.36 -45.64
CA GLN A 494 14.01 -16.39 -47.03
C GLN A 494 14.73 -15.41 -47.97
N GLN A 495 15.46 -14.42 -47.44
CA GLN A 495 16.27 -13.50 -48.26
C GLN A 495 17.52 -14.19 -48.82
N TYR A 496 17.97 -15.28 -48.20
CA TYR A 496 19.07 -16.07 -48.71
C TYR A 496 18.53 -17.05 -49.75
N THR A 497 18.71 -16.72 -51.03
CA THR A 497 18.46 -17.65 -52.13
C THR A 497 19.48 -18.78 -52.09
N THR A 498 19.05 -20.00 -52.41
CA THR A 498 19.97 -21.10 -52.70
C THR A 498 20.74 -20.73 -53.97
N LEU A 499 22.05 -20.53 -53.84
CA LEU A 499 22.98 -20.36 -54.95
C LEU A 499 23.06 -21.63 -55.81
#